data_AF-A0A368W094-F1
#
_entry.id   AF-A0A368W094-F1
#
_cell.length_a   1.000
_cell.length_b   1.000
_cell.length_c   1.000
_cell.angle_alpha   90.00
_cell.angle_beta   90.00
_cell.angle_gamma   90.00
#
_symmetry.space_group_name_H-M   'P 1'
#
loop_
_entity.id
_entity.type
_entity.pdbx_description
1 polymer ?
#
loop_
_entity_poly.entity_id
_entity_poly.type
_entity_poly.pdbx_seq_one_letter_code
_entity_poly.pdbx_strand_id
1 'polypeptide(L)' 'MAAQFAYLIIWLLGMFGIIGIVVGSVARFVIKDSLSYDERFVWGRKLPADAVKRK' A
#
# COMPACT_ATOMS: atom_id res chain seq x y z
N MET A 1 -28.85 -11.00 21.27
CA MET A 1 -29.07 -9.98 20.22
C MET A 1 -27.86 -9.04 20.10
N ALA A 2 -27.65 -8.06 20.98
CA ALA A 2 -26.57 -7.05 20.85
C ALA A 2 -25.13 -7.62 20.76
N ALA A 3 -24.79 -8.64 21.56
CA ALA A 3 -23.45 -9.22 21.59
C ALA A 3 -23.03 -9.90 20.26
N GLN A 4 -23.99 -10.45 19.51
CA GLN A 4 -23.71 -11.10 18.22
C GLN A 4 -23.34 -10.08 17.14
N PHE A 5 -24.01 -8.92 17.13
CA PHE A 5 -23.68 -7.82 16.23
C PHE A 5 -22.29 -7.23 16.53
N ALA A 6 -21.95 -7.05 17.81
CA ALA A 6 -20.63 -6.57 18.21
C ALA A 6 -19.50 -7.51 17.72
N TYR A 7 -19.69 -8.82 17.87
CA TYR A 7 -18.72 -9.82 17.41
C TYR A 7 -18.52 -9.75 15.89
N LEU A 8 -19.61 -9.66 15.12
CA LEU A 8 -19.54 -9.52 13.66
C LEU A 8 -18.79 -8.25 13.23
N ILE A 9 -19.04 -7.12 13.89
CA ILE A 9 -18.36 -5.85 13.57
C ILE A 9 -16.86 -5.96 13.82
N ILE A 10 -16.43 -6.57 14.93
CA ILE A 10 -15.01 -6.77 15.24
C ILE A 10 -14.33 -7.61 14.15
N TRP A 11 -14.98 -8.69 13.70
CA TRP A 11 -14.46 -9.54 12.63
C TRP A 11 -14.37 -8.81 11.30
N LEU A 12 -15.38 -8.01 10.95
CA LEU A 12 -15.35 -7.21 9.73
C LEU A 12 -14.22 -6.20 9.77
N LEU A 13 -14.06 -5.45 10.87
CA LEU A 13 -12.98 -4.49 11.02
C LEU A 13 -11.61 -5.16 10.96
N GLY A 14 -11.44 -6.32 11.61
CA GLY A 14 -10.21 -7.11 11.54
C GLY A 14 -9.90 -7.56 10.12
N MET A 15 -10.88 -8.13 9.42
CA MET A 15 -10.72 -8.62 8.05
C MET A 15 -10.38 -7.48 7.09
N PHE A 16 -11.15 -6.40 7.09
CA PHE A 16 -10.89 -5.25 6.23
C PHE A 16 -9.58 -4.55 6.57
N GLY A 17 -9.22 -4.49 7.86
CA GLY A 17 -7.94 -3.95 8.32
C GLY A 17 -6.76 -4.73 7.74
N ILE A 18 -6.79 -6.07 7.84
CA ILE A 18 -5.73 -6.94 7.30
C ILE A 18 -5.64 -6.78 5.78
N ILE A 19 -6.77 -6.83 5.07
CA ILE A 19 -6.80 -6.66 3.61
C ILE A 19 -6.21 -5.31 3.22
N GLY A 20 -6.63 -4.23 3.86
CA GLY A 20 -6.12 -2.88 3.59
C GLY A 20 -4.62 -2.76 3.81
N ILE A 21 -4.09 -3.35 4.89
CA ILE A 21 -2.66 -3.36 5.19
C ILE A 21 -1.88 -4.12 4.10
N VAL A 22 -2.36 -5.30 3.70
CA VAL A 22 -1.71 -6.12 2.66
C VAL A 22 -1.71 -5.38 1.33
N VAL A 23 -2.86 -4.87 0.89
CA VAL A 23 -2.99 -4.12 -0.36
C VAL A 23 -2.09 -2.88 -0.36
N GLY A 24 -2.11 -2.10 0.73
CA GLY A 24 -1.26 -0.92 0.86
C GLY A 24 0.23 -1.24 0.84
N SER A 25 0.63 -2.34 1.48
CA SER A 25 2.02 -2.80 1.50
C SER A 25 2.47 -3.26 0.12
N VAL A 26 1.64 -4.04 -0.57
CA VAL A 26 1.91 -4.50 -1.95
C VAL A 26 1.97 -3.32 -2.91
N ALA A 27 1.01 -2.39 -2.85
CA ALA A 27 1.03 -1.20 -3.70
C ALA A 27 2.29 -0.36 -3.46
N ARG A 28 2.69 -0.16 -2.20
CA ARG A 28 3.93 0.55 -1.85
C ARG A 28 5.17 -0.17 -2.34
N PHE A 29 5.18 -1.50 -2.24
CA PHE A 29 6.28 -2.34 -2.74
C PHE A 29 6.40 -2.22 -4.26
N VAL A 30 5.31 -2.41 -5.00
CA VAL A 30 5.28 -2.31 -6.46
C VAL A 30 5.70 -0.92 -6.93
N ILE A 31 5.16 0.16 -6.33
CA ILE A 31 5.56 1.53 -6.70
C ILE A 31 7.07 1.74 -6.50
N LYS A 32 7.62 1.29 -5.38
CA LYS A 32 9.07 1.42 -5.12
C LYS A 32 9.91 0.60 -6.09
N ASP A 33 9.48 -0.62 -6.39
CA ASP A 33 10.20 -1.54 -7.27
C ASP A 33 10.18 -1.06 -8.72
N SER A 34 9.02 -0.69 -9.24
CA SER A 34 8.89 -0.11 -10.59
C SER A 34 9.69 1.18 -10.73
N LEU A 35 9.69 2.04 -9.70
CA LEU A 35 10.46 3.29 -9.75
C LEU A 35 11.97 3.03 -9.70
N SER A 36 12.42 2.03 -8.91
CA SER A 36 13.82 1.58 -8.93
C SER A 36 14.22 0.97 -10.28
N TYR A 37 13.31 0.24 -10.92
CA TYR A 37 13.53 -0.34 -12.24
C TYR A 37 13.65 0.76 -13.31
N ASP A 38 12.72 1.73 -13.30
CA ASP A 38 12.70 2.84 -14.24
C ASP A 38 13.96 3.72 -14.11
N GLU A 39 14.38 4.06 -12.89
CA GLU A 39 15.61 4.82 -12.65
C GLU A 39 16.85 4.12 -13.22
N ARG A 40 16.93 2.80 -13.05
CA ARG A 40 18.11 2.02 -13.42
C ARG A 40 18.17 1.72 -14.92
N PHE A 41 17.04 1.38 -15.53
CA PHE A 41 17.01 0.83 -16.89
C PHE A 41 16.40 1.77 -17.92
N VAL A 42 15.42 2.59 -17.54
CA VAL A 42 14.71 3.48 -18.49
C VAL A 42 15.37 4.86 -18.52
N TRP A 43 15.63 5.47 -17.36
CA TRP A 43 16.12 6.84 -17.28
C TRP A 43 17.64 6.93 -17.15
N GLY A 44 18.31 5.87 -16.69
CA GLY A 44 19.77 5.86 -16.48
C GLY A 44 20.24 6.91 -15.46
N ARG A 45 19.34 7.43 -14.63
CA ARG A 45 19.58 8.44 -13.60
C ARG A 45 18.52 8.36 -12.52
N LYS A 46 18.86 8.77 -11.31
CA LYS A 46 17.91 8.88 -10.19
C LYS A 46 16.97 10.06 -10.39
N LEU A 47 15.70 9.90 -10.01
CA LEU A 47 14.75 11.00 -9.97
C LEU A 47 15.15 11.99 -8.86
N PRO A 48 14.99 13.30 -9.11
CA PRO A 48 15.18 14.29 -8.06
C PRO A 48 14.06 14.17 -7.01
N ALA A 49 14.38 14.49 -5.75
CA ALA A 49 13.53 14.19 -4.59
C ALA A 49 12.16 14.91 -4.60
N ASP A 50 12.05 16.00 -5.36
CA ASP A 50 10.83 16.75 -5.62
C ASP A 50 9.87 16.03 -6.58
N ALA A 51 10.39 15.23 -7.51
CA ALA A 51 9.59 14.43 -8.44
C ALA A 51 8.87 13.27 -7.74
N VAL A 52 9.49 12.68 -6.71
CA VAL A 52 8.92 11.59 -5.90
C VAL A 52 7.84 12.10 -4.92
N LYS A 53 7.87 13.40 -4.58
CA LYS A 53 6.97 14.02 -3.59
C LYS A 53 5.61 14.44 -4.12
N ARG A 54 5.36 14.41 -5.44
CA ARG A 54 4.02 14.69 -5.98
C ARG A 54 3.10 13.48 -5.80
N LYS A 55 2.55 13.32 -4.60
CA LYS A 55 1.27 12.66 -4.37
C LYS A 55 0.46 13.49 -3.39
#